data_AF-A0A353M5G0-F1
#
_entry.id   AF-A0A353M5G0-F1
#
_cell.length_a   1.000
_cell.length_b   1.000
_cell.length_c   1.000
_cell.angle_alpha   90.00
_cell.angle_beta   90.00
_cell.angle_gamma   90.00
#
_symmetry.space_group_name_H-M   'P 1'
#
loop_
_entity.id
_entity.type
_entity.pdbx_description
1 polymer ?
#
loop_
_entity_poly.entity_id
_entity_poly.type
_entity_poly.pdbx_seq_one_letter_code
_entity_poly.pdbx_strand_id
1 'polypeptide(L)'
;MTHNILDVLTYMFDYLFEEAEQDSSNEIDDIALKAHLSDAGFEEVRIEKALSWLENIATLQDGSVKPFANTRGGMRIYSDAEKLKLDAKSRGFLL
;
A
#
# COMPACT_ATOMS: atom_id res chain seq x y z
N MET A 1 -11.69 -20.92 -1.75
CA MET A 1 -10.47 -20.54 -0.99
C MET A 1 -10.71 -19.14 -0.46
N THR A 2 -10.39 -18.84 0.81
CA THR A 2 -10.64 -17.50 1.36
C THR A 2 -9.48 -16.58 0.99
N HIS A 3 -9.60 -15.88 -0.14
CA HIS A 3 -8.60 -14.88 -0.53
C HIS A 3 -8.59 -13.75 0.52
N ASN A 4 -7.43 -13.48 1.09
CA ASN A 4 -7.25 -12.41 2.05
C ASN A 4 -7.21 -11.06 1.31
N ILE A 5 -7.47 -9.96 2.03
CA ILE A 5 -7.34 -8.60 1.47
C ILE A 5 -5.93 -8.35 0.93
N LEU A 6 -4.92 -8.98 1.53
CA LEU A 6 -3.54 -8.90 1.06
C LEU A 6 -3.36 -9.54 -0.32
N ASP A 7 -4.07 -10.63 -0.61
CA ASP A 7 -3.97 -11.32 -1.91
C ASP A 7 -4.51 -10.43 -3.03
N VAL A 8 -5.61 -9.71 -2.76
CA VAL A 8 -6.19 -8.72 -3.69
C VAL A 8 -5.18 -7.60 -3.96
N LEU A 9 -4.60 -7.04 -2.89
CA LEU A 9 -3.62 -5.95 -3.00
C LEU A 9 -2.37 -6.40 -3.76
N THR A 10 -1.82 -7.58 -3.45
CA THR A 10 -0.65 -8.13 -4.14
C THR A 10 -0.92 -8.28 -5.62
N TYR A 11 -2.02 -8.95 -6.00
CA TYR A 11 -2.36 -9.15 -7.40
C TYR A 11 -2.59 -7.82 -8.14
N MET A 12 -3.32 -6.89 -7.52
CA MET A 12 -3.58 -5.57 -8.07
C MET A 12 -2.29 -4.79 -8.32
N PHE A 13 -1.34 -4.81 -7.37
CA PHE A 13 -0.04 -4.16 -7.56
C PHE A 13 0.78 -4.83 -8.65
N ASP A 14 0.83 -6.17 -8.70
CA ASP A 14 1.54 -6.89 -9.76
C ASP A 14 1.01 -6.50 -11.15
N TYR A 15 -0.33 -6.48 -11.31
CA TYR A 15 -0.96 -6.03 -12.55
C TYR A 15 -0.62 -4.57 -12.89
N LEU A 16 -0.68 -3.66 -11.92
CA LEU A 16 -0.30 -2.25 -12.11
C LEU A 16 1.17 -2.09 -12.50
N PHE A 17 2.07 -2.89 -11.94
CA PHE A 17 3.49 -2.86 -12.31
C PHE A 17 3.72 -3.37 -13.73
N GLU A 18 3.06 -4.46 -14.13
CA GLU A 18 3.14 -5.00 -15.49
C GLU A 18 2.64 -3.99 -16.53
N GLU A 19 1.53 -3.30 -16.27
CA GLU A 19 0.99 -2.27 -17.15
C GLU A 19 1.91 -1.03 -17.24
N ALA A 20 2.48 -0.61 -16.11
CA ALA A 20 3.42 0.51 -16.09
C ALA A 20 4.74 0.19 -16.83
N GLU A 21 5.16 -1.08 -16.86
CA GLU A 21 6.32 -1.53 -17.67
C GLU A 21 6.04 -1.50 -19.17
N GLN A 22 4.79 -1.76 -19.59
CA GLN A 22 4.40 -1.71 -20.99
C GLN A 22 4.25 -0.27 -21.50
N ASP A 23 3.59 0.60 -20.74
CA ASP A 23 3.47 2.02 -21.07
C ASP A 23 3.36 2.86 -19.79
N SER A 24 4.45 3.56 -19.47
CA SER A 24 4.53 4.47 -18.31
C SER A 24 3.55 5.65 -18.33
N SER A 25 2.83 5.89 -19.44
CA SER A 25 1.77 6.90 -19.55
C SER A 25 0.36 6.33 -19.43
N ASN A 26 0.22 5.01 -19.28
CA ASN A 26 -1.06 4.35 -19.14
C ASN A 26 -1.59 4.52 -17.71
N GLU A 27 -2.59 5.38 -17.55
CA GLU A 27 -3.39 5.42 -16.32
C GLU A 27 -4.50 4.38 -16.42
N ILE A 28 -4.47 3.39 -15.53
CA ILE A 28 -5.54 2.39 -15.47
C ILE A 28 -6.79 3.02 -14.85
N ASP A 29 -7.90 2.92 -15.56
CA ASP A 29 -9.22 3.30 -15.04
C ASP A 29 -9.67 2.35 -13.92
N ASP A 30 -10.18 2.91 -12.83
CA ASP A 30 -10.68 2.17 -11.67
C ASP A 30 -11.75 1.14 -12.05
N ILE A 31 -12.57 1.44 -13.06
CA ILE A 31 -13.61 0.51 -13.55
C ILE A 31 -12.95 -0.70 -14.22
N ALA A 32 -11.93 -0.47 -15.06
CA ALA A 32 -11.18 -1.54 -15.71
C ALA A 32 -10.42 -2.39 -14.69
N LEU A 33 -9.81 -1.76 -13.69
CA LEU A 33 -9.10 -2.46 -12.61
C LEU A 33 -10.04 -3.35 -11.79
N LYS A 34 -11.21 -2.83 -11.38
CA LYS A 34 -12.22 -3.63 -10.67
C LYS A 34 -12.72 -4.80 -11.50
N ALA A 35 -12.96 -4.59 -12.80
CA ALA A 35 -13.39 -5.65 -13.70
C ALA A 35 -12.32 -6.75 -13.83
N HIS A 36 -11.05 -6.38 -13.96
CA HIS A 36 -9.94 -7.33 -14.01
C HIS A 36 -9.81 -8.14 -12.72
N LEU A 37 -9.94 -7.50 -11.55
CA LEU A 37 -9.89 -8.20 -10.27
C LEU A 37 -11.06 -9.18 -10.11
N SER A 38 -12.26 -8.81 -10.58
CA SER A 38 -13.41 -9.72 -10.59
C SER A 38 -13.19 -10.90 -11.53
N ASP A 39 -12.60 -10.69 -12.71
CA ASP A 39 -12.28 -11.76 -13.68
C ASP A 39 -11.19 -12.71 -13.15
N ALA A 40 -10.23 -12.18 -12.38
CA ALA A 40 -9.25 -12.98 -11.64
C ALA A 40 -9.86 -13.83 -10.50
N GLY A 41 -11.16 -13.67 -10.23
CA GLY A 41 -11.92 -14.48 -9.27
C GLY A 41 -11.97 -13.90 -7.85
N PHE A 42 -11.60 -12.64 -7.66
CA PHE A 42 -11.77 -11.97 -6.37
C PHE A 42 -13.23 -11.58 -6.13
N GLU A 43 -13.68 -11.71 -4.88
CA GLU A 43 -15.03 -11.27 -4.50
C GLU A 43 -15.12 -9.75 -4.48
N GLU A 44 -16.19 -9.17 -5.03
CA GLU A 44 -16.43 -7.72 -5.09
C GLU A 44 -16.26 -7.03 -3.74
N VAL A 45 -16.79 -7.62 -2.66
CA VAL A 45 -16.68 -7.08 -1.30
C VAL A 45 -15.21 -6.94 -0.86
N ARG A 46 -14.32 -7.83 -1.30
CA ARG A 46 -12.90 -7.76 -0.96
C ARG A 46 -12.16 -6.75 -1.82
N ILE A 47 -12.53 -6.65 -3.09
CA ILE A 47 -12.01 -5.63 -4.01
C ILE A 47 -12.33 -4.22 -3.45
N GLU A 48 -13.59 -3.97 -3.12
CA GLU A 48 -14.06 -2.73 -2.49
C GLU A 48 -13.28 -2.41 -1.20
N LYS A 49 -13.09 -3.42 -0.35
CA LYS A 49 -12.37 -3.26 0.92
C LYS A 49 -10.88 -2.96 0.71
N ALA A 50 -10.24 -3.56 -0.28
CA ALA A 50 -8.84 -3.32 -0.63
C ALA A 50 -8.63 -1.89 -1.16
N LEU A 51 -9.51 -1.45 -2.05
CA LEU A 51 -9.48 -0.09 -2.60
C LEU A 51 -9.77 0.96 -1.52
N SER A 52 -10.78 0.74 -0.67
CA SER A 52 -11.05 1.61 0.47
C SER A 52 -9.87 1.67 1.45
N TRP A 53 -9.15 0.56 1.63
CA TRP A 53 -7.94 0.56 2.44
C TRP A 53 -6.82 1.44 1.82
N LEU A 54 -6.67 1.43 0.49
CA LEU A 54 -5.73 2.30 -0.21
C LEU A 54 -6.09 3.78 -0.10
N GLU A 55 -7.36 4.14 -0.30
CA GLU A 55 -7.84 5.52 -0.09
C GLU A 55 -7.53 6.01 1.33
N ASN A 56 -7.77 5.15 2.33
CA ASN A 56 -7.43 5.46 3.71
C ASN A 56 -5.93 5.70 3.89
N ILE A 57 -5.04 4.99 3.18
CA ILE A 57 -3.60 5.27 3.25
C ILE A 57 -3.24 6.59 2.57
N ALA A 58 -3.80 6.85 1.39
CA ALA A 58 -3.55 8.09 0.66
C ALA A 58 -3.99 9.32 1.48
N THR A 59 -5.14 9.24 2.14
CA THR A 59 -5.65 10.31 3.03
C THR A 59 -4.79 10.51 4.27
N LEU A 60 -4.18 9.44 4.81
CA LEU A 60 -3.20 9.56 5.91
C LEU A 60 -1.91 10.26 5.46
N GLN A 61 -1.51 10.09 4.19
CA GLN A 61 -0.29 10.67 3.64
C GLN A 61 -0.40 12.18 3.35
N ASP A 62 -1.61 12.70 3.12
CA ASP A 62 -1.89 14.11 2.80
C ASP A 62 -1.75 15.08 4.01
N GLY A 63 -0.98 14.68 5.04
CA GLY A 63 -0.55 15.56 6.13
C GLY A 63 -1.55 15.80 7.26
N SER A 64 -2.72 15.17 7.24
CA SER A 64 -3.70 15.24 8.36
C SER A 64 -3.32 14.39 9.57
N VAL A 65 -2.40 13.44 9.41
CA VAL A 65 -1.86 12.67 10.54
C VAL A 65 -0.76 13.50 11.18
N LYS A 66 -1.08 14.14 12.32
CA LYS A 66 -0.02 14.63 13.20
C LYS A 66 0.91 13.46 13.50
N PRO A 67 2.24 13.60 13.27
CA PRO A 67 3.18 12.61 13.75
C PRO A 67 2.86 12.33 15.21
N PHE A 68 2.92 11.06 15.63
CA PHE A 68 2.74 10.73 17.04
C PHE A 68 3.74 11.56 17.82
N ALA A 69 3.27 12.61 18.49
CA ALA A 69 4.13 13.45 19.29
C ALA A 69 4.73 12.56 20.37
N ASN A 70 6.01 12.25 20.25
CA ASN A 70 6.73 11.44 21.22
C ASN A 70 6.90 12.29 22.49
N THR A 71 5.82 12.40 23.27
CA THR A 71 5.68 13.26 24.45
C THR A 71 6.66 12.91 25.57
N ARG A 72 7.41 11.80 25.43
CA ARG A 72 8.37 11.31 26.43
C ARG A 72 9.80 11.11 25.91
N GLY A 73 10.14 11.61 24.72
CA GLY A 73 11.55 11.71 24.28
C GLY A 73 12.31 10.38 24.19
N GLY A 74 11.64 9.29 23.82
CA GLY A 74 12.29 7.99 23.65
C GLY A 74 13.08 7.91 22.34
N MET A 75 14.35 7.47 22.40
CA MET A 75 15.15 7.18 21.22
C MET A 75 15.12 5.68 20.90
N ARG A 76 14.72 5.32 19.67
CA ARG A 76 14.80 3.94 19.19
C ARG A 76 16.22 3.64 18.68
N ILE A 77 16.81 2.56 19.18
CA ILE A 77 18.11 2.04 18.70
C ILE A 77 17.82 0.90 17.72
N TYR A 78 18.36 1.03 16.49
CA TYR A 78 18.22 0.01 15.45
C TYR A 78 19.41 -0.94 15.45
N SER A 79 19.15 -2.23 15.36
CA SER A 79 20.16 -3.26 15.13
C SER A 79 20.72 -3.19 13.71
N ASP A 80 21.87 -3.82 13.47
CA ASP A 80 22.48 -3.81 12.13
C ASP A 80 21.63 -4.54 11.08
N ALA A 81 20.90 -5.58 11.49
CA ALA A 81 19.94 -6.26 10.62
C ALA A 81 18.77 -5.34 10.20
N GLU A 82 18.29 -4.49 11.11
CA GLU A 82 17.25 -3.51 10.78
C GLU A 82 17.78 -2.40 9.89
N LYS A 83 19.00 -1.90 10.11
CA LYS A 83 19.61 -0.85 9.25
C LYS A 83 19.80 -1.31 7.81
N LEU A 84 19.99 -2.61 7.59
CA LEU A 84 20.09 -3.19 6.24
C LEU A 84 18.75 -3.17 5.49
N LYS A 85 17.63 -3.31 6.22
CA LYS A 85 16.28 -3.36 5.65
C LYS A 85 15.57 -2.00 5.65
N LEU A 86 15.88 -1.15 6.61
CA LEU A 86 15.26 0.15 6.83
C LEU A 86 16.30 1.23 6.63
N ASP A 87 16.27 1.88 5.46
CA ASP A 87 17.17 2.98 5.12
C ASP A 87 16.91 4.21 5.99
N ALA A 88 17.78 5.22 5.90
CA ALA A 88 17.68 6.41 6.74
C ALA A 88 16.36 7.17 6.56
N LYS A 89 15.80 7.21 5.34
CA LYS A 89 14.53 7.86 5.06
C LYS A 89 13.37 7.09 5.69
N SER A 90 13.31 5.77 5.51
CA SER A 90 12.28 4.90 6.10
C SER A 90 12.23 5.00 7.63
N ARG A 91 13.39 5.07 8.30
CA ARG A 91 13.47 5.22 9.77
C ARG A 91 12.91 6.56 10.28
N GLY A 92 12.89 7.60 9.44
CA GLY A 92 12.30 8.90 9.77
C GLY A 92 10.77 8.89 9.89
N PHE A 93 10.11 7.86 9.36
CA PHE A 93 8.65 7.66 9.46
C PHE A 93 8.23 6.84 10.69
N LEU A 94 9.19 6.25 11.43
CA LEU A 94 8.93 5.39 12.58
C LEU A 94 9.02 6.14 13.92
N LEU A 95 9.18 7.47 13.88
CA LEU A 95 9.33 8.39 15.03
C LEU A 95 8.23 9.46 15.00
#